data_AF-A0A7C6UEQ5-F1
#
_entry.id   AF-A0A7C6UEQ5-F1
#
_cell.length_a   1.000
_cell.length_b   1.000
_cell.length_c   1.000
_cell.angle_alpha   90.00
_cell.angle_beta   90.00
_cell.angle_gamma   90.00
#
_symmetry.space_group_name_H-M   'P 1'
#
loop_
_entity.id
_entity.type
_entity.pdbx_description
1 polymer ?
#
loop_
_entity_poly.entity_id
_entity_poly.type
_entity_poly.pdbx_seq_one_letter_code
_entity_poly.pdbx_strand_id
1 'polypeptide(L)'
;MRIDKYLKLSRLIKRRSVAQEACQQERILLNGRPAKPGANVKIGDEIDISFGSATLSVRVVSIQEHVPKEQATDLYEILVK
;
A
#
# COMPACT_ATOMS: atom_id res chain seq x y z
N MET A 1 -4.60 10.24 1.08
CA MET A 1 -3.51 9.96 2.05
C MET A 1 -2.26 9.57 1.27
N ARG A 2 -1.04 9.85 1.76
CA ARG A 2 0.18 9.38 1.07
C ARG A 2 0.29 7.85 1.09
N ILE A 3 0.75 7.26 0.00
CA ILE A 3 0.94 5.81 -0.15
C ILE A 3 1.91 5.26 0.89
N ASP A 4 3.00 5.97 1.19
CA ASP A 4 3.96 5.55 2.23
C ASP A 4 3.34 5.43 3.63
N LYS A 5 2.44 6.37 3.99
CA LYS A 5 1.67 6.37 5.24
C LYS A 5 0.63 5.25 5.20
N TYR A 6 -0.07 5.08 4.07
CA TYR A 6 -1.10 4.06 3.91
C TYR A 6 -0.54 2.63 4.06
N LEU A 7 0.57 2.32 3.38
CA LEU A 7 1.25 1.02 3.47
C LEU A 7 1.69 0.68 4.91
N LYS A 8 2.07 1.70 5.69
CA LYS A 8 2.39 1.55 7.11
C LYS A 8 1.13 1.27 7.95
N LEU A 9 0.05 2.02 7.73
CA LEU A 9 -1.16 1.91 8.54
C LEU A 9 -1.91 0.60 8.27
N SER A 10 -2.00 0.18 7.02
CA SER A 10 -2.55 -1.12 6.58
C SER A 10 -1.67 -2.32 6.97
N ARG A 11 -0.47 -2.08 7.49
CA ARG A 11 0.53 -3.11 7.86
C ARG A 11 1.00 -3.99 6.70
N LEU A 12 0.72 -3.61 5.45
CA LEU A 12 1.31 -4.21 4.25
C LEU A 12 2.84 -4.07 4.28
N ILE A 13 3.33 -2.93 4.79
CA ILE A 13 4.75 -2.73 5.10
C ILE A 13 4.88 -2.20 6.54
N LYS A 14 5.59 -2.94 7.39
CA LYS A 14 5.67 -2.64 8.84
C LYS A 14 6.33 -1.29 9.17
N ARG A 15 7.25 -0.80 8.31
CA ARG A 15 8.03 0.43 8.54
C ARG A 15 7.80 1.43 7.42
N ARG A 16 7.53 2.69 7.77
CA ARG A 16 7.30 3.75 6.77
C ARG A 16 8.53 4.03 5.91
N SER A 17 9.73 4.01 6.48
CA SER A 17 10.98 4.18 5.73
C SER A 17 11.16 3.10 4.65
N VAL A 18 10.81 1.85 4.96
CA VAL A 18 10.85 0.74 3.99
C VAL A 18 9.80 0.94 2.89
N ALA A 19 8.62 1.47 3.22
CA ALA A 19 7.61 1.78 2.20
C ALA A 19 8.08 2.88 1.25
N GLN A 20 8.79 3.89 1.76
CA GLN A 20 9.39 4.95 0.95
C GLN A 20 10.48 4.40 0.02
N GLU A 21 11.36 3.55 0.54
CA GLU A 21 12.40 2.89 -0.25
C GLU A 21 11.80 1.99 -1.33
N ALA A 22 10.78 1.19 -1.01
CA ALA A 22 10.09 0.34 -1.97
C ALA A 22 9.43 1.14 -3.10
N CYS A 23 8.84 2.30 -2.78
CA CYS A 23 8.33 3.24 -3.79
C CYS A 23 9.45 3.82 -4.67
N GLN A 24 10.62 4.13 -4.10
CA GLN A 24 11.78 4.64 -4.85
C GLN A 24 12.42 3.57 -5.75
N GLN A 25 12.37 2.30 -5.34
CA GLN A 25 12.85 1.15 -6.10
C GLN A 25 11.80 0.61 -7.09
N GLU A 26 10.72 1.35 -7.33
CA GLU A 26 9.63 0.99 -8.27
C GLU A 26 8.97 -0.38 -7.96
N ARG A 27 9.07 -0.84 -6.70
CA ARG A 27 8.43 -2.09 -6.23
C ARG A 27 6.95 -1.94 -5.89
N ILE A 28 6.46 -0.71 -5.88
CA ILE A 28 5.07 -0.38 -5.57
C ILE A 28 4.44 0.25 -6.81
N LEU A 29 3.41 -0.40 -7.34
CA LEU A 29 2.58 0.15 -8.41
C LEU A 29 1.26 0.63 -7.81
N LEU A 30 0.82 1.81 -8.24
CA LEU A 30 -0.52 2.34 -7.96
C LEU A 30 -1.26 2.42 -9.29
N ASN A 31 -2.34 1.65 -9.42
CA ASN A 31 -3.11 1.51 -10.66
C ASN A 31 -2.22 1.17 -11.88
N GLY A 32 -1.30 0.23 -11.68
CA GLY A 32 -0.38 -0.24 -12.72
C GLY A 32 0.79 0.69 -13.06
N ARG A 33 1.02 1.78 -12.31
CA ARG A 33 2.13 2.73 -12.53
C ARG A 33 3.02 2.86 -11.29
N PRO A 34 4.35 2.98 -11.43
CA PRO A 34 5.24 3.20 -10.29
C PRO A 34 4.82 4.39 -9.42
N ALA A 35 4.62 4.13 -8.13
CA ALA A 35 4.13 5.13 -7.20
C ALA A 35 5.30 5.85 -6.52
N LYS A 36 5.32 7.18 -6.56
CA LYS A 36 6.23 7.97 -5.72
C LYS A 36 5.80 7.88 -4.24
N PRO A 37 6.71 7.96 -3.25
CA PRO A 37 6.35 7.88 -1.83
C PRO A 37 5.28 8.88 -1.37
N GLY A 38 5.21 10.05 -2.03
CA GLY A 38 4.24 11.10 -1.78
C GLY A 38 2.93 10.98 -2.56
N ALA A 39 2.77 9.96 -3.40
CA ALA A 39 1.56 9.76 -4.18
C ALA A 39 0.35 9.58 -3.26
N ASN A 40 -0.78 10.17 -3.64
CA ASN A 40 -2.02 10.04 -2.88
C ASN A 40 -2.78 8.78 -3.31
N VAL A 41 -3.18 7.98 -2.33
CA VAL A 41 -4.12 6.87 -2.50
C VAL A 41 -5.56 7.36 -2.34
N LYS A 42 -6.46 6.73 -3.08
CA LYS A 42 -7.92 6.88 -3.06
C LYS A 42 -8.58 5.51 -2.86
N ILE A 43 -9.82 5.53 -2.36
CA ILE A 43 -10.64 4.32 -2.27
C ILE A 43 -10.90 3.81 -3.69
N GLY A 44 -10.76 2.50 -3.87
CA GLY A 44 -10.85 1.81 -5.16
C GLY A 44 -9.52 1.67 -5.90
N ASP A 45 -8.46 2.36 -5.47
CA ASP A 45 -7.14 2.20 -6.09
C ASP A 45 -6.61 0.77 -5.90
N GLU A 46 -5.93 0.25 -6.92
CA GLU A 46 -5.18 -1.00 -6.83
C GLU A 46 -3.71 -0.71 -6.54
N ILE A 47 -3.16 -1.43 -5.57
CA ILE A 47 -1.76 -1.35 -5.17
C ILE A 47 -1.14 -2.73 -5.38
N ASP A 48 -0.11 -2.78 -6.22
CA ASP A 48 0.70 -3.98 -6.39
C ASP A 48 2.04 -3.80 -5.66
N ILE A 49 2.39 -4.76 -4.82
CA ILE A 49 3.60 -4.75 -4.00
C ILE A 49 4.47 -5.94 -4.37
N SER A 50 5.66 -5.67 -4.92
CA SER A 50 6.62 -6.70 -5.27
C SER A 50 7.53 -7.05 -4.08
N PHE A 51 7.33 -8.25 -3.54
CA PHE A 51 8.14 -8.87 -2.49
C PHE A 51 9.12 -9.89 -3.10
N GLY A 52 10.22 -9.40 -3.67
CA GLY A 52 11.22 -10.29 -4.28
C GLY A 52 10.61 -11.08 -5.44
N SER A 53 10.36 -12.38 -5.23
CA SER A 53 9.77 -13.28 -6.23
C SER A 53 8.24 -13.32 -6.26
N ALA A 54 7.56 -12.70 -5.28
CA ALA A 54 6.10 -12.69 -5.20
C ALA A 54 5.54 -11.27 -5.35
N THR A 55 4.34 -11.15 -5.90
CA THR A 55 3.59 -9.89 -5.96
C THR A 55 2.32 -10.03 -5.15
N LEU A 56 2.07 -9.07 -4.26
CA LEU A 56 0.82 -8.94 -3.54
C LEU A 56 0.01 -7.79 -4.15
N SER A 57 -1.14 -8.12 -4.72
CA SER A 57 -2.09 -7.14 -5.24
C SER A 57 -3.19 -6.90 -4.21
N VAL A 58 -3.48 -5.64 -3.91
CA VAL A 58 -4.57 -5.25 -3.01
C VAL A 58 -5.38 -4.10 -3.58
N ARG A 59 -6.66 -4.02 -3.22
CA ARG A 59 -7.51 -2.86 -3.50
C ARG A 59 -7.76 -2.07 -2.22
N VAL A 60 -7.65 -0.75 -2.30
CA VAL A 60 -7.96 0.14 -1.18
C VAL A 60 -9.48 0.20 -0.97
N VAL A 61 -9.96 -0.22 0.20
CA VAL A 61 -11.39 -0.17 0.55
C VAL A 61 -11.69 1.03 1.45
N SER A 62 -10.74 1.42 2.29
CA SER A 62 -10.93 2.48 3.27
C SER A 62 -9.64 3.26 3.51
N ILE A 63 -9.78 4.56 3.78
CA ILE A 63 -8.66 5.46 4.11
C ILE A 63 -9.02 6.21 5.40
N GLN A 64 -8.30 5.92 6.48
CA GLN A 64 -8.53 6.53 7.80
C GLN A 64 -7.21 6.99 8.41
N GLU A 65 -7.22 8.13 9.11
CA GLU A 65 -5.99 8.69 9.69
C GLU A 65 -5.45 7.89 10.89
N HIS A 66 -6.35 7.29 11.66
CA HIS A 66 -6.05 6.51 12.85
C HIS A 66 -6.73 5.15 12.72
N VAL A 67 -5.93 4.08 12.73
CA VAL A 67 -6.42 2.71 12.58
C VAL A 67 -5.76 1.85 13.66
N PRO A 68 -6.52 1.24 14.57
CA PRO A 68 -6.00 0.25 15.51
C PRO A 68 -5.33 -0.91 14.77
N LYS A 69 -4.39 -1.58 15.43
CA LYS A 69 -3.66 -2.70 14.82
C LYS A 69 -4.59 -3.81 14.33
N GLU A 70 -5.69 -4.05 15.03
CA GLU A 70 -6.65 -5.13 14.72
C GLU A 70 -7.46 -4.86 13.46
N GLN A 71 -7.63 -3.59 13.07
CA GLN A 71 -8.47 -3.17 11.94
C GLN A 71 -7.64 -2.84 10.69
N ALA A 72 -6.33 -3.08 10.72
CA ALA A 72 -5.45 -2.73 9.60
C ALA A 72 -5.80 -3.49 8.31
N THR A 73 -6.30 -4.72 8.45
CA THR A 73 -6.78 -5.56 7.34
C THR A 73 -8.07 -5.03 6.72
N ASP A 74 -8.85 -4.24 7.44
CA ASP A 74 -10.13 -3.71 6.95
C ASP A 74 -9.94 -2.53 5.99
N LEU A 75 -8.69 -2.07 5.81
CA LEU A 75 -8.36 -0.97 4.90
C LEU A 75 -8.26 -1.41 3.44
N TYR A 76 -8.07 -2.71 3.19
CA TYR A 76 -7.83 -3.24 1.85
C TYR A 76 -8.42 -4.64 1.66
N GLU A 77 -8.64 -5.00 0.41
CA GLU A 77 -8.99 -6.35 -0.02
C GLU A 77 -7.82 -6.94 -0.80
N ILE A 78 -7.48 -8.19 -0.53
CA ILE A 78 -6.46 -8.91 -1.31
C ILE A 78 -7.09 -9.32 -2.64
N LEU A 79 -6.43 -8.97 -3.74
CA LEU A 79 -6.81 -9.41 -5.08
C LEU A 79 -6.02 -10.68 -5.39
N VAL A 80 -6.74 -11.79 -5.62
CA VAL A 80 -6.12 -13.02 -6.13
C VAL A 80 -6.09 -12.90 -7.66
N LYS A 81 -4.89 -12.74 -8.22
CA LYS A 81 -4.63 -12.71 -9.66
C LYS A 81 -3.85 -13.96 -10.06
#